data_AF-A0AAV9AK84-F1
#
_entry.id   AF-A0AAV9AK84-F1
#
_cell.length_a   1.000
_cell.length_b   1.000
_cell.length_c   1.000
_cell.angle_alpha   90.00
_cell.angle_beta   90.00
_cell.angle_gamma   90.00
#
_symmetry.space_group_name_H-M   'P 1'
#
loop_
_entity.id
_entity.type
_entity.pdbx_description
1 polymer ?
#
loop_
_entity_poly.entity_id
_entity_poly.type
_entity_poly.pdbx_seq_one_letter_code
_entity_poly.pdbx_strand_id
1 'polypeptide(L)'
;MSGNLNSDMPMISASLKCGSAPTMRRVYPDLYNDDLPRIFTYWTGDRYAGSGCYNLMCLGFIQTSSEVALGASLSHSVYEGDQVYIDVVVLQDKDVECWYLQIGGKLIGYWPGNIVPNLSNGAEEAQFGGEIYDQRAAMSIPGPATTTDMGSGYFPGEGLGRASSISNIMLVDNESGLVEIPHQVITLSSKPQCYDLAMGETTQSGFSFFFGGSGFNDQCR
;
A
#
# COMPACT_ATOMS: atom_id res chain seq x y z
N MET A 1 24.73 26.18 -13.07
CA MET A 1 25.80 25.15 -13.05
C MET A 1 25.13 23.83 -12.77
N SER A 2 25.46 22.82 -13.57
CA SER A 2 24.75 21.55 -13.75
C SER A 2 24.64 20.69 -12.48
N GLY A 3 23.49 20.03 -12.34
CA GLY A 3 23.32 18.80 -11.55
C GLY A 3 22.07 18.09 -12.05
N ASN A 4 22.24 16.89 -12.63
CA ASN A 4 21.23 16.11 -13.35
C ASN A 4 19.90 15.96 -12.58
N LEU A 5 18.79 16.24 -13.28
CA LEU A 5 17.44 15.78 -12.94
C LEU A 5 17.32 14.32 -13.35
N ASN A 6 17.78 13.39 -12.51
CA ASN A 6 17.34 12.00 -12.59
C ASN A 6 16.10 11.86 -11.71
N SER A 7 14.96 11.65 -12.36
CA SER A 7 13.64 11.36 -11.79
C SER A 7 13.56 9.95 -11.19
N ASP A 8 14.55 9.54 -10.41
CA ASP A 8 14.66 8.21 -9.82
C ASP A 8 14.33 8.27 -8.32
N MET A 9 13.03 8.22 -7.99
CA MET A 9 12.58 7.82 -6.65
C MET A 9 11.34 6.93 -6.80
N PRO A 10 11.48 5.61 -6.76
CA PRO A 10 10.33 4.73 -6.92
C PRO A 10 9.52 4.75 -5.60
N MET A 11 8.26 5.15 -5.71
CA MET A 11 7.22 5.36 -4.69
C MET A 11 6.64 4.06 -4.09
N ILE A 12 5.95 4.16 -2.94
CA ILE A 12 5.18 3.06 -2.37
C ILE A 12 3.85 3.53 -1.76
N SER A 13 2.79 2.83 -2.18
CA SER A 13 1.58 2.52 -1.42
C SER A 13 1.83 1.28 -0.56
N ALA A 14 1.48 1.30 0.73
CA ALA A 14 2.03 0.43 1.80
C ALA A 14 2.87 -0.79 1.39
N SER A 15 4.13 -0.54 1.03
CA SER A 15 5.18 -1.49 0.63
C SER A 15 6.38 -1.25 1.53
N LEU A 16 7.08 -2.32 1.84
CA LEU A 16 8.45 -2.22 2.28
C LEU A 16 9.31 -1.99 1.02
N LYS A 17 10.09 -0.91 0.93
CA LYS A 17 11.26 -0.89 0.01
C LYS A 17 12.47 -1.02 0.91
N CYS A 18 13.38 -1.95 0.69
CA CYS A 18 13.74 -2.56 -0.58
C CYS A 18 13.40 -4.06 -0.66
N GLY A 19 12.45 -4.43 -1.52
CA GLY A 19 12.20 -5.82 -1.92
C GLY A 19 10.80 -6.38 -1.59
N SER A 20 9.82 -5.53 -1.32
CA SER A 20 8.36 -5.68 -1.55
C SER A 20 7.68 -7.03 -1.35
N ALA A 21 6.83 -7.04 -0.33
CA ALA A 21 5.55 -7.73 -0.32
C ALA A 21 4.45 -6.88 0.37
N PRO A 22 3.88 -5.85 -0.30
CA PRO A 22 2.67 -5.15 0.14
C PRO A 22 1.40 -6.01 -0.01
N THR A 23 0.52 -5.97 1.01
CA THR A 23 -0.89 -6.38 0.90
C THR A 23 -1.76 -5.16 1.14
N MET A 24 -2.63 -4.79 0.18
CA MET A 24 -3.55 -3.66 0.35
C MET A 24 -4.83 -3.81 -0.46
N ARG A 25 -5.72 -2.81 -0.30
CA ARG A 25 -6.93 -2.59 -1.08
C ARG A 25 -6.59 -1.91 -2.43
N ARG A 26 -7.05 -2.49 -3.55
CA ARG A 26 -6.96 -1.88 -4.89
C ARG A 26 -8.29 -2.01 -5.64
N VAL A 27 -8.58 -1.03 -6.49
CA VAL A 27 -9.60 -1.13 -7.55
C VAL A 27 -8.85 -1.42 -8.86
N TYR A 28 -9.22 -2.48 -9.59
CA TYR A 28 -8.57 -2.85 -10.85
C TYR A 28 -9.59 -3.31 -11.90
N PRO A 29 -10.27 -2.36 -12.57
CA PRO A 29 -11.39 -2.66 -13.45
C PRO A 29 -11.01 -3.54 -14.64
N ASP A 30 -9.84 -3.32 -15.25
CA ASP A 30 -9.40 -4.15 -16.39
C ASP A 30 -9.23 -5.62 -16.04
N LEU A 31 -8.87 -5.93 -14.79
CA LEU A 31 -8.65 -7.30 -14.34
C LEU A 31 -9.92 -7.97 -13.82
N TYR A 32 -10.76 -7.23 -13.10
CA TYR A 32 -11.91 -7.79 -12.39
C TYR A 32 -13.27 -7.44 -12.99
N ASN A 33 -13.29 -6.54 -13.97
CA ASN A 33 -14.50 -6.05 -14.63
C ASN A 33 -15.53 -5.46 -13.65
N ASP A 34 -15.04 -4.83 -12.58
CA ASP A 34 -15.81 -4.04 -11.60
C ASP A 34 -14.94 -2.96 -10.92
N ASP A 35 -15.60 -2.05 -10.21
CA ASP A 35 -14.95 -0.99 -9.43
C ASP A 35 -14.85 -1.33 -7.94
N LEU A 36 -14.91 -2.62 -7.60
CA LEU A 36 -14.90 -3.03 -6.20
C LEU A 36 -13.48 -3.00 -5.63
N PRO A 37 -13.32 -2.54 -4.38
CA PRO A 37 -12.07 -2.65 -3.68
C PRO A 37 -11.74 -4.12 -3.39
N ARG A 38 -10.51 -4.54 -3.66
CA ARG A 38 -10.07 -5.93 -3.47
C ARG A 38 -8.80 -6.00 -2.66
N ILE A 39 -8.69 -7.01 -1.79
CA ILE A 39 -7.41 -7.39 -1.19
C ILE A 39 -6.52 -7.87 -2.32
N PHE A 40 -5.32 -7.34 -2.41
CA PHE A 40 -4.31 -7.84 -3.33
C PHE A 40 -2.95 -7.86 -2.68
N THR A 41 -2.07 -8.68 -3.24
CA THR A 41 -0.64 -8.65 -2.99
C THR A 41 0.11 -8.37 -4.28
N TYR A 42 1.23 -7.69 -4.15
CA TYR A 42 2.23 -7.63 -5.20
C TYR A 42 3.59 -7.84 -4.58
N TRP A 43 4.49 -8.58 -5.23
CA TRP A 43 5.88 -8.67 -4.82
C TRP A 43 6.80 -8.34 -5.98
N THR A 44 8.01 -7.90 -5.68
CA THR A 44 9.11 -7.75 -6.64
C THR A 44 10.45 -7.89 -5.93
N GLY A 45 11.36 -8.67 -6.50
CA GLY A 45 12.72 -8.85 -6.00
C GLY A 45 13.68 -7.74 -6.43
N ASP A 46 13.34 -7.02 -7.51
CA ASP A 46 14.24 -6.08 -8.20
C ASP A 46 13.70 -4.65 -8.32
N ARG A 47 12.92 -4.20 -7.32
CA ARG A 47 12.35 -2.83 -7.27
C ARG A 47 11.53 -2.46 -8.53
N TYR A 48 10.70 -3.39 -9.02
CA TYR A 48 9.84 -3.22 -10.20
C TYR A 48 10.60 -3.13 -11.54
N ALA A 49 11.89 -3.50 -11.58
CA ALA A 49 12.68 -3.41 -12.80
C ALA A 49 12.27 -4.46 -13.85
N GLY A 50 11.85 -5.64 -13.42
CA GLY A 50 11.44 -6.71 -14.33
C GLY A 50 10.88 -7.95 -13.63
N SER A 51 11.08 -8.10 -12.33
CA SER A 51 10.48 -9.16 -11.52
C SER A 51 9.19 -8.71 -10.85
N GLY A 52 8.34 -9.68 -10.55
CA GLY A 52 7.23 -9.49 -9.65
C GLY A 52 5.99 -10.26 -10.05
N CYS A 53 5.03 -10.27 -9.13
CA CYS A 53 3.78 -10.97 -9.36
C CYS A 53 2.63 -10.28 -8.65
N TYR A 54 1.50 -10.20 -9.34
CA TYR A 54 0.23 -9.79 -8.77
C TYR A 54 -0.55 -11.02 -8.29
N ASN A 55 -0.93 -11.03 -7.02
CA ASN A 55 -1.65 -12.13 -6.36
C ASN A 55 -0.99 -13.49 -6.65
N LEU A 56 -1.79 -14.43 -7.19
CA LEU A 56 -1.40 -15.79 -7.56
C LEU A 56 -1.29 -15.96 -9.08
N MET A 57 -1.19 -14.87 -9.85
CA MET A 57 -1.16 -14.93 -11.33
C MET A 57 0.15 -15.51 -11.89
N CYS A 58 1.14 -15.70 -11.02
CA CYS A 58 2.45 -16.27 -11.27
C CYS A 58 2.99 -16.88 -9.96
N LEU A 59 4.07 -17.64 -10.08
CA LEU A 59 4.74 -18.21 -8.92
C LEU A 59 5.37 -17.11 -8.05
N GLY A 60 5.22 -17.22 -6.73
CA GLY A 60 5.94 -16.39 -5.77
C GLY A 60 5.27 -16.31 -4.41
N PHE A 61 3.99 -15.91 -4.35
CA PHE A 61 3.22 -16.03 -3.11
C PHE A 61 2.62 -17.43 -2.99
N ILE A 62 2.81 -18.07 -1.84
CA ILE A 62 2.25 -19.38 -1.53
C ILE A 62 1.12 -19.16 -0.52
N GLN A 63 -0.11 -19.16 -1.03
CA GLN A 63 -1.31 -19.10 -0.20
C GLN A 63 -1.54 -20.47 0.45
N THR A 64 -1.57 -20.50 1.78
CA THR A 64 -1.74 -21.74 2.58
C THR A 64 -3.13 -21.83 3.21
N SER A 65 -3.78 -20.68 3.44
CA SER A 65 -5.15 -20.62 3.98
C SER A 65 -6.17 -20.32 2.88
N SER A 66 -7.38 -20.86 3.04
CA SER A 66 -8.54 -20.57 2.19
C SER A 66 -9.50 -19.56 2.82
N GLU A 67 -9.16 -18.99 3.99
CA GLU A 67 -10.06 -18.11 4.75
C GLU A 67 -10.20 -16.72 4.14
N VAL A 68 -9.16 -16.24 3.46
CA VAL A 68 -9.17 -14.97 2.71
C VAL A 68 -8.61 -15.23 1.33
N ALA A 69 -9.42 -15.02 0.29
CA ALA A 69 -8.96 -15.13 -1.08
C ALA A 69 -8.28 -13.82 -1.53
N LEU A 70 -7.07 -13.91 -2.05
CA LEU A 70 -6.47 -12.79 -2.76
C LEU A 70 -7.30 -12.45 -4.00
N GLY A 71 -7.61 -11.17 -4.18
CA GLY A 71 -8.56 -10.67 -5.16
C GLY A 71 -10.01 -10.67 -4.68
N ALA A 72 -10.33 -11.14 -3.47
CA ALA A 72 -11.68 -11.01 -2.92
C ALA A 72 -12.09 -9.55 -2.76
N SER A 73 -13.36 -9.26 -3.04
CA SER A 73 -13.94 -7.95 -2.78
C SER A 73 -14.02 -7.68 -1.28
N LEU A 74 -13.84 -6.42 -0.92
CA LEU A 74 -13.89 -5.92 0.44
C LEU A 74 -15.20 -5.19 0.69
N SER A 75 -15.66 -5.27 1.93
CA SER A 75 -16.64 -4.30 2.43
C SER A 75 -16.03 -2.90 2.44
N HIS A 76 -16.86 -1.88 2.25
CA HIS A 76 -16.43 -0.49 2.19
C HIS A 76 -17.02 0.30 3.35
N SER A 77 -16.27 1.26 3.86
CA SER A 77 -16.78 2.27 4.79
C SER A 77 -17.85 3.14 4.13
N VAL A 78 -18.75 3.68 4.96
CA VAL A 78 -19.79 4.62 4.56
C VAL A 78 -19.38 6.03 4.96
N TYR A 79 -19.60 7.01 4.07
CA TYR A 79 -19.33 8.42 4.36
C TYR A 79 -20.16 8.88 5.58
N GLU A 80 -19.49 9.43 6.60
CA GLU A 80 -20.07 9.80 7.90
C GLU A 80 -20.84 8.66 8.60
N GLY A 81 -20.51 7.41 8.29
CA GLY A 81 -21.18 6.23 8.84
C GLY A 81 -20.21 5.17 9.33
N ASP A 82 -20.61 3.91 9.21
CA ASP A 82 -19.82 2.76 9.65
C ASP A 82 -18.49 2.70 8.89
N GLN A 83 -17.39 2.58 9.65
CA GLN A 83 -16.04 2.46 9.12
C GLN A 83 -15.58 1.00 9.17
N VAL A 84 -14.95 0.54 8.10
CA VAL A 84 -14.41 -0.81 7.99
C VAL A 84 -12.89 -0.77 7.99
N TYR A 85 -12.28 -1.54 8.88
CA TYR A 85 -10.83 -1.70 9.00
C TYR A 85 -10.43 -3.14 8.68
N ILE A 86 -9.21 -3.30 8.17
CA ILE A 86 -8.61 -4.60 7.89
C ILE A 86 -7.23 -4.60 8.53
N ASP A 87 -7.02 -5.53 9.44
CA ASP A 87 -5.71 -5.71 10.07
C ASP A 87 -4.81 -6.51 9.15
N VAL A 88 -3.61 -5.99 8.87
CA VAL A 88 -2.61 -6.61 8.00
C VAL A 88 -1.29 -6.67 8.74
N VAL A 89 -0.67 -7.84 8.77
CA VAL A 89 0.67 -8.04 9.34
C VAL A 89 1.55 -8.75 8.32
N VAL A 90 2.74 -8.19 8.09
CA VAL A 90 3.80 -8.83 7.32
C VAL A 90 4.97 -9.02 8.26
N LEU A 91 5.43 -10.26 8.42
CA LEU A 91 6.51 -10.60 9.34
C LEU A 91 7.50 -11.56 8.67
N GLN A 92 8.77 -11.39 8.98
CA GLN A 92 9.83 -12.27 8.50
C GLN A 92 10.07 -13.39 9.51
N ASP A 93 10.10 -14.63 9.02
CA ASP A 93 10.65 -15.76 9.74
C ASP A 93 12.04 -16.06 9.18
N LYS A 94 13.06 -15.81 10.01
CA LYS A 94 14.47 -15.96 9.63
C LYS A 94 14.93 -17.41 9.67
N ASP A 95 14.25 -18.28 10.42
CA ASP A 95 14.66 -19.69 10.57
C ASP A 95 14.32 -20.49 9.30
N VAL A 96 13.20 -20.15 8.65
CA VAL A 96 12.76 -20.77 7.39
C VAL A 96 12.86 -19.84 6.18
N GLU A 97 13.49 -18.68 6.35
CA GLU A 97 13.72 -17.65 5.32
C GLU A 97 12.46 -17.30 4.52
N CYS A 98 11.35 -16.99 5.20
CA CYS A 98 10.08 -16.64 4.55
C CYS A 98 9.49 -15.36 5.12
N TRP A 99 8.64 -14.70 4.33
CA TRP A 99 7.84 -13.56 4.75
C TRP A 99 6.38 -13.98 4.83
N TYR A 100 5.80 -14.01 6.02
CA TYR A 100 4.41 -14.38 6.23
C TYR A 100 3.49 -13.17 6.07
N LEU A 101 2.31 -13.44 5.51
CA LEU A 101 1.19 -12.51 5.46
C LEU A 101 0.08 -12.99 6.40
N GLN A 102 -0.35 -12.11 7.31
CA GLN A 102 -1.57 -12.28 8.06
C GLN A 102 -2.59 -11.19 7.74
N ILE A 103 -3.86 -11.58 7.68
CA ILE A 103 -4.99 -10.67 7.50
C ILE A 103 -6.05 -11.01 8.55
N GLY A 104 -6.48 -10.02 9.34
CA GLY A 104 -7.45 -10.22 10.43
C GLY A 104 -6.99 -11.26 11.46
N GLY A 105 -5.69 -11.29 11.75
CA GLY A 105 -5.06 -12.26 12.67
C GLY A 105 -4.94 -13.69 12.13
N LYS A 106 -5.24 -13.93 10.85
CA LYS A 106 -5.16 -15.25 10.21
C LYS A 106 -3.97 -15.31 9.28
N LEU A 107 -3.18 -16.38 9.38
CA LEU A 107 -2.09 -16.65 8.44
C LEU A 107 -2.66 -16.98 7.06
N ILE A 108 -2.37 -16.15 6.06
CA ILE A 108 -2.88 -16.30 4.70
C ILE A 108 -1.93 -17.12 3.84
N GLY A 109 -0.63 -16.88 3.99
CA GLY A 109 0.40 -17.48 3.18
C GLY A 109 1.75 -16.81 3.39
N TYR A 110 2.67 -17.05 2.48
CA TYR A 110 4.02 -16.50 2.56
C TYR A 110 4.69 -16.27 1.21
N TRP A 111 5.69 -15.38 1.21
CA TRP A 111 6.68 -15.24 0.14
C TRP A 111 7.97 -15.94 0.57
N PRO A 112 8.49 -16.89 -0.22
CA PRO A 112 9.83 -17.44 -0.01
C PRO A 112 10.90 -16.34 -0.06
N GLY A 113 11.91 -16.40 0.80
CA GLY A 113 12.95 -15.36 0.88
C GLY A 113 13.77 -15.22 -0.40
N ASN A 114 13.92 -16.29 -1.17
CA ASN A 114 14.69 -16.28 -2.41
C ASN A 114 14.07 -15.43 -3.55
N ILE A 115 12.77 -15.15 -3.51
CA ILE A 115 12.12 -14.24 -4.49
C ILE A 115 12.25 -12.77 -4.09
N VAL A 116 12.65 -12.51 -2.84
CA VAL A 116 12.89 -11.18 -2.28
C VAL A 116 14.26 -11.12 -1.59
N PRO A 117 15.38 -11.43 -2.28
CA PRO A 117 16.68 -11.63 -1.66
C PRO A 117 17.22 -10.38 -0.94
N ASN A 118 16.79 -9.19 -1.37
CA ASN A 118 17.12 -7.91 -0.75
C ASN A 118 16.47 -7.71 0.63
N LEU A 119 15.52 -8.56 1.00
CA LEU A 119 14.86 -8.57 2.31
C LEU A 119 15.37 -9.70 3.23
N SER A 120 16.42 -10.42 2.84
CA SER A 120 16.95 -11.56 3.62
C SER A 120 17.31 -11.19 5.07
N ASN A 121 17.76 -9.96 5.32
CA ASN A 121 18.14 -9.46 6.65
C ASN A 121 17.10 -8.54 7.30
N GLY A 122 15.86 -8.57 6.81
CA GLY A 122 14.80 -7.63 7.20
C GLY A 122 14.70 -6.45 6.24
N ALA A 123 13.78 -5.54 6.52
CA ALA A 123 13.55 -4.35 5.72
C ALA A 123 14.25 -3.13 6.33
N GLU A 124 14.97 -2.38 5.49
CA GLU A 124 15.58 -1.09 5.90
C GLU A 124 14.57 0.06 5.86
N GLU A 125 13.53 -0.05 5.05
CA GLU A 125 12.48 0.97 4.92
C GLU A 125 11.09 0.33 4.77
N ALA A 126 10.11 0.94 5.45
CA ALA A 126 8.71 0.63 5.37
C ALA A 126 7.96 1.91 5.00
N GLN A 127 7.21 1.89 3.90
CA GLN A 127 6.36 3.00 3.50
C GLN A 127 4.91 2.55 3.61
N PHE A 128 4.02 3.49 3.93
CA PHE A 128 2.58 3.31 4.10
C PHE A 128 1.88 4.41 3.31
N GLY A 129 0.82 4.09 2.56
CA GLY A 129 0.15 5.09 1.74
C GLY A 129 -0.72 4.51 0.64
N GLY A 130 -1.02 5.33 -0.37
CA GLY A 130 -1.78 5.02 -1.56
C GLY A 130 -0.98 5.29 -2.84
N GLU A 131 -1.32 4.61 -3.93
CA GLU A 131 -0.71 4.80 -5.25
C GLU A 131 -1.80 4.78 -6.31
N ILE A 132 -1.67 5.70 -7.27
CA ILE A 132 -2.52 5.76 -8.44
C ILE A 132 -1.64 5.49 -9.65
N TYR A 133 -1.97 4.41 -10.37
CA TYR A 133 -1.37 4.14 -11.66
C TYR A 133 -2.21 4.77 -12.75
N ASP A 134 -1.64 5.77 -13.42
CA ASP A 134 -2.24 6.40 -14.60
C ASP A 134 -1.40 6.03 -15.83
N GLN A 135 -1.94 5.14 -16.66
CA GLN A 135 -1.26 4.68 -17.86
C GLN A 135 -1.02 5.80 -18.87
N ARG A 136 -1.90 6.81 -18.96
CA ARG A 136 -1.71 7.94 -19.90
C ARG A 136 -0.52 8.79 -19.46
N ALA A 137 -0.44 9.07 -18.17
CA ALA A 137 0.70 9.76 -17.58
C ALA A 137 2.00 8.96 -17.79
N ALA A 138 1.96 7.64 -17.58
CA ALA A 138 3.10 6.75 -17.81
C ALA A 138 3.58 6.74 -19.28
N MET A 139 2.65 6.84 -20.23
CA MET A 139 2.96 6.94 -21.67
C MET A 139 3.22 8.38 -22.15
N SER A 140 3.28 9.37 -21.25
CA SER A 140 3.44 10.79 -21.58
C SER A 140 2.39 11.30 -22.59
N ILE A 141 1.18 10.73 -22.55
CA ILE A 141 0.07 11.13 -23.42
C ILE A 141 -0.62 12.35 -22.78
N PRO A 142 -0.68 13.51 -23.46
CA PRO A 142 -1.38 14.68 -22.94
C PRO A 142 -2.86 14.40 -22.70
N GLY A 143 -3.44 15.03 -21.68
CA GLY A 143 -4.84 14.86 -21.32
C GLY A 143 -5.14 15.46 -19.95
N PRO A 144 -6.42 15.53 -19.57
CA PRO A 144 -6.78 15.89 -18.20
C PRO A 144 -6.17 14.90 -17.21
N ALA A 145 -5.89 15.36 -15.99
CA ALA A 145 -5.55 14.48 -14.88
C ALA A 145 -6.56 13.32 -14.75
N THR A 146 -6.08 12.15 -14.32
CA THR A 146 -6.93 10.98 -14.08
C THR A 146 -8.08 11.32 -13.15
N THR A 147 -9.31 10.88 -13.43
CA THR A 147 -10.46 11.08 -12.54
C THR A 147 -10.52 10.01 -11.44
N THR A 148 -9.41 9.31 -11.17
CA THR A 148 -9.36 8.21 -10.21
C THR A 148 -9.25 8.77 -8.81
N ASP A 149 -10.15 8.37 -7.93
CA ASP A 149 -10.10 8.76 -6.53
C ASP A 149 -9.09 7.90 -5.76
N MET A 150 -8.28 8.53 -4.90
CA MET A 150 -7.47 7.81 -3.93
C MET A 150 -8.27 7.63 -2.63
N GLY A 151 -8.34 6.38 -2.14
CA GLY A 151 -9.06 6.08 -0.91
C GLY A 151 -10.56 6.33 -1.08
N SER A 152 -11.11 7.26 -0.30
CA SER A 152 -12.51 7.69 -0.40
C SER A 152 -12.73 8.84 -1.38
N GLY A 153 -11.68 9.37 -2.00
CA GLY A 153 -11.73 10.57 -2.85
C GLY A 153 -11.69 11.89 -2.08
N TYR A 154 -11.84 11.84 -0.75
CA TYR A 154 -11.77 13.02 0.11
C TYR A 154 -10.33 13.28 0.56
N PHE A 155 -9.96 14.57 0.62
CA PHE A 155 -8.66 15.00 1.12
C PHE A 155 -8.51 14.71 2.61
N PRO A 156 -7.27 14.50 3.10
CA PRO A 156 -7.01 14.11 4.48
C PRO A 156 -7.54 15.11 5.53
N GLY A 157 -7.70 16.39 5.16
CA GLY A 157 -8.29 17.42 6.02
C GLY A 157 -9.77 17.21 6.37
N GLU A 158 -10.49 16.35 5.63
CA GLU A 158 -11.87 15.97 5.97
C GLU A 158 -11.95 15.05 7.18
N GLY A 159 -10.85 14.34 7.51
CA GLY A 159 -10.71 13.56 8.73
C GLY A 159 -11.60 12.32 8.82
N LEU A 160 -11.82 11.89 10.07
CA LEU A 160 -12.46 10.62 10.41
C LEU A 160 -13.89 10.52 9.86
N GLY A 161 -14.22 9.36 9.28
CA GLY A 161 -15.53 9.08 8.69
C GLY A 161 -15.71 9.61 7.26
N ARG A 162 -14.77 10.41 6.75
CA ARG A 162 -14.83 11.00 5.42
C ARG A 162 -13.61 10.67 4.58
N ALA A 163 -12.42 10.95 5.10
CA ALA A 163 -11.15 10.59 4.49
C ALA A 163 -10.78 9.13 4.82
N SER A 164 -10.07 8.47 3.91
CA SER A 164 -9.45 7.17 4.21
C SER A 164 -8.31 7.34 5.19
N SER A 165 -8.08 6.33 6.04
CA SER A 165 -6.98 6.33 6.98
C SER A 165 -6.18 5.02 6.95
N ILE A 166 -4.90 5.12 7.28
CA ILE A 166 -4.11 3.99 7.75
C ILE A 166 -3.80 4.28 9.22
N SER A 167 -4.08 3.31 10.07
CA SER A 167 -4.07 3.49 11.51
C SER A 167 -3.32 2.38 12.22
N ASN A 168 -2.87 2.66 13.45
CA ASN A 168 -2.16 1.71 14.31
C ASN A 168 -0.93 1.10 13.62
N ILE A 169 -0.17 1.94 12.92
CA ILE A 169 1.01 1.49 12.19
C ILE A 169 2.12 1.17 13.20
N MET A 170 2.62 -0.06 13.10
CA MET A 170 3.70 -0.61 13.93
C MET A 170 4.69 -1.34 13.03
N LEU A 171 5.91 -1.52 13.52
CA LEU A 171 6.95 -2.32 12.89
C LEU A 171 7.10 -3.66 13.62
N VAL A 172 7.56 -4.69 12.91
CA VAL A 172 7.93 -5.97 13.54
C VAL A 172 9.45 -5.98 13.74
N ASP A 173 9.89 -6.20 14.98
CA ASP A 173 11.31 -6.26 15.33
C ASP A 173 11.92 -7.66 15.06
N ASN A 174 13.21 -7.80 15.38
CA ASN A 174 13.94 -9.06 15.19
C ASN A 174 13.48 -10.20 16.11
N GLU A 175 12.75 -9.90 17.18
CA GLU A 175 12.17 -10.86 18.11
C GLU A 175 10.71 -11.19 17.74
N SER A 176 10.26 -10.74 16.56
CA SER A 176 8.86 -10.83 16.10
C SER A 176 7.86 -10.06 16.97
N GLY A 177 8.34 -9.10 17.76
CA GLY A 177 7.53 -8.18 18.55
C GLY A 177 7.03 -7.00 17.72
N LEU A 178 5.84 -6.50 18.04
CA LEU A 178 5.33 -5.24 17.48
C LEU A 178 5.92 -4.07 18.25
N VAL A 179 6.52 -3.12 17.53
CA VAL A 179 7.13 -1.91 18.09
C VAL A 179 6.54 -0.66 17.41
N GLU A 180 6.41 0.41 18.19
CA GLU A 180 5.94 1.70 17.67
C GLU A 180 6.95 2.30 16.68
N ILE A 181 6.45 3.08 15.71
CA ILE A 181 7.32 3.73 14.74
C ILE A 181 8.19 4.78 15.45
N PRO A 182 9.51 4.82 15.20
CA PRO A 182 10.35 5.90 15.70
C PRO A 182 9.91 7.27 15.17
N HIS A 183 10.19 8.33 15.93
CA HIS A 183 9.73 9.71 15.69
C HIS A 183 10.11 10.37 14.34
N GLN A 184 10.85 9.70 13.45
CA GLN A 184 11.27 10.23 12.16
C GLN A 184 10.51 9.55 11.03
N VAL A 185 9.32 10.06 10.71
CA VAL A 185 8.54 9.65 9.54
C VAL A 185 8.64 10.73 8.47
N ILE A 186 8.94 10.32 7.24
CA ILE A 186 8.98 11.20 6.08
C ILE A 186 7.65 11.09 5.34
N THR A 187 7.02 12.23 5.08
CA THR A 187 5.78 12.31 4.30
C THR A 187 6.07 12.70 2.87
N LEU A 188 5.48 12.00 1.90
CA LEU A 188 5.67 12.27 0.48
C LEU A 188 4.33 12.24 -0.26
N SER A 189 4.06 13.27 -1.07
CA SER A 189 3.00 13.27 -2.08
C SER A 189 3.57 13.73 -3.42
N SER A 190 3.44 12.90 -4.46
CA SER A 190 3.90 13.25 -5.81
C SER A 190 3.02 14.29 -6.50
N LYS A 191 1.75 14.39 -6.10
CA LYS A 191 0.75 15.31 -6.66
C LYS A 191 -0.14 15.86 -5.54
N PRO A 192 0.38 16.72 -4.64
CA PRO A 192 -0.31 17.17 -3.43
C PRO A 192 -1.66 17.87 -3.71
N GLN A 193 -1.81 18.52 -4.87
CA GLN A 193 -3.08 19.14 -5.26
C GLN A 193 -4.17 18.13 -5.68
N CYS A 194 -3.78 16.90 -6.00
CA CYS A 194 -4.68 15.81 -6.42
C CYS A 194 -4.90 14.82 -5.27
N TYR A 195 -3.81 14.47 -4.61
CA TYR A 195 -3.77 13.47 -3.55
C TYR A 195 -2.83 13.95 -2.47
N ASP A 196 -3.25 13.87 -1.22
CA ASP A 196 -2.41 14.29 -0.11
C ASP A 196 -2.58 13.35 1.09
N LEU A 197 -1.71 13.54 2.07
CA LEU A 197 -1.77 12.86 3.34
C LEU A 197 -1.54 13.84 4.49
N ALA A 198 -2.20 13.60 5.61
CA ALA A 198 -1.99 14.37 6.82
C ALA A 198 -2.04 13.45 8.04
N MET A 199 -1.09 13.66 8.95
CA MET A 199 -1.12 13.01 10.26
C MET A 199 -2.38 13.44 10.99
N GLY A 200 -3.04 12.48 11.64
CA GLY A 200 -4.28 12.75 12.35
C GLY A 200 -4.63 11.63 13.30
N GLU A 201 -5.40 11.97 14.32
CA GLU A 201 -5.92 10.99 15.26
C GLU A 201 -7.08 10.22 14.62
N THR A 202 -7.04 8.90 14.77
CA THR A 202 -8.13 8.01 14.38
C THR A 202 -8.72 7.37 15.63
N THR A 203 -9.76 6.56 15.49
CA THR A 203 -10.31 5.81 16.64
C THR A 203 -9.34 4.77 17.20
N GLN A 204 -8.30 4.42 16.43
CA GLN A 204 -7.27 3.48 16.85
C GLN A 204 -6.09 4.24 17.49
N SER A 205 -5.56 3.68 18.56
CA SER A 205 -4.29 4.14 19.15
C SER A 205 -3.12 3.86 18.22
N GLY A 206 -2.06 4.67 18.33
CA GLY A 206 -0.81 4.49 17.58
C GLY A 206 -0.69 5.40 16.36
N PHE A 207 0.44 5.28 15.66
CA PHE A 207 0.77 6.13 14.54
C PHE A 207 -0.24 5.97 13.41
N SER A 208 -0.89 7.07 13.00
CA SER A 208 -2.00 7.07 12.06
C SER A 208 -1.97 8.30 11.17
N PHE A 209 -2.50 8.18 9.97
CA PHE A 209 -2.68 9.30 9.06
C PHE A 209 -3.90 9.11 8.18
N PHE A 210 -4.47 10.24 7.74
CA PHE A 210 -5.47 10.29 6.69
C PHE A 210 -4.79 10.48 5.34
N PHE A 211 -5.37 9.91 4.29
CA PHE A 211 -4.91 10.06 2.92
C PHE A 211 -6.09 10.02 1.95
N GLY A 212 -5.90 10.62 0.79
CA GLY A 212 -6.90 10.58 -0.27
C GLY A 212 -6.82 11.81 -1.15
N GLY A 213 -7.93 12.09 -1.82
CA GLY A 213 -8.08 13.19 -2.75
C GLY A 213 -8.64 12.72 -4.09
N SER A 214 -9.26 13.65 -4.80
CA SER A 214 -9.84 13.42 -6.10
C SER A 214 -8.78 13.65 -7.18
N GLY A 215 -8.62 12.68 -8.07
CA GLY A 215 -7.65 12.77 -9.16
C GLY A 215 -7.91 13.93 -10.13
N PHE A 216 -9.11 14.52 -10.06
CA PHE A 216 -9.51 15.69 -10.82
C PHE A 216 -10.21 16.69 -9.90
N ASN A 217 -9.73 17.93 -9.87
CA ASN A 217 -10.35 19.06 -9.17
C ASN A 217 -9.81 20.41 -9.71
N ASP A 218 -10.30 21.54 -9.20
CA ASP A 218 -9.86 22.85 -9.70
C ASP A 218 -8.36 23.14 -9.55
N GLN A 219 -7.72 22.53 -8.53
CA GLN A 219 -6.30 22.62 -8.25
C GLN A 219 -5.49 21.48 -8.90
N CYS A 220 -6.16 20.44 -9.40
CA CYS A 220 -5.57 19.26 -10.04
C CYS A 220 -6.15 19.06 -11.44
N ARG A 221 -5.46 19.61 -12.45
CA ARG A 221 -5.89 19.61 -13.86
C ARG A 221 -4.89 18.92 -14.76
#